data_AF-A0A7Y0D5J0-F1
#
_entry.id   AF-A0A7Y0D5J0-F1
#
_cell.length_a   1.000
_cell.length_b   1.000
_cell.length_c   1.000
_cell.angle_alpha   90.00
_cell.angle_beta   90.00
_cell.angle_gamma   90.00
#
_symmetry.space_group_name_H-M   'P 1'
#
loop_
_entity.id
_entity.type
_entity.pdbx_description
1 polymer ?
#
loop_
_entity_poly.entity_id
_entity_poly.type
_entity_poly.pdbx_seq_one_letter_code
_entity_poly.pdbx_strand_id
1 'polypeptide(L)'
;MQNHFDLFQLPQQFKIDAGALDAAYHEVQNRVHPDKFVSATDAEKRVAMQWATRANEAYQTLRDSLKRAAYLCELHGIDLQTESNTSMPTAFLMQQMEWREALEDARAAKDVSALNRIDAELRTVRKDQVARIGSALDGGDFTQAALGVRQLMFLEKFGHEIGDAFAVLEA
;
A
#
# COMPACT_ATOMS: atom_id res chain seq x y z
N MET A 1 11.80 14.29 -14.61
CA MET A 1 11.51 12.84 -14.60
C MET A 1 10.01 12.70 -14.37
N GLN A 2 9.27 12.05 -15.27
CA GLN A 2 7.82 11.84 -15.06
C GLN A 2 7.62 10.87 -13.89
N ASN A 3 6.82 11.23 -12.91
CA ASN A 3 6.45 10.35 -11.80
C ASN A 3 5.31 9.39 -12.22
N HIS A 4 4.86 8.51 -11.32
CA HIS A 4 3.80 7.54 -11.62
C HIS A 4 2.47 8.20 -11.98
N PHE A 5 2.14 9.35 -11.38
CA PHE A 5 0.91 10.09 -11.70
C PHE A 5 0.99 10.70 -13.09
N ASP A 6 2.13 11.32 -13.43
CA ASP A 6 2.37 11.91 -14.76
C ASP A 6 2.30 10.83 -15.86
N LEU A 7 2.77 9.60 -15.57
CA LEU A 7 2.72 8.47 -16.52
C LEU A 7 1.27 8.14 -16.95
N PHE A 8 0.33 8.25 -16.01
CA PHE A 8 -1.09 7.99 -16.25
C PHE A 8 -1.92 9.25 -16.47
N GLN A 9 -1.29 10.43 -16.51
CA GLN A 9 -1.95 11.72 -16.63
C GLN A 9 -3.00 11.95 -15.53
N LEU A 10 -2.71 11.48 -14.31
CA LEU A 10 -3.56 11.62 -13.14
C LEU A 10 -3.05 12.73 -12.23
N PRO A 11 -3.94 13.40 -11.46
CA PRO A 11 -3.50 14.37 -10.47
C PRO A 11 -2.70 13.67 -9.36
N GLN A 12 -1.64 14.33 -8.88
CA GLN A 12 -0.82 13.88 -7.76
C GLN A 12 -1.56 14.08 -6.43
N GLN A 13 -2.51 13.19 -6.15
CA GLN A 13 -3.39 13.24 -4.99
C GLN A 13 -3.52 11.86 -4.36
N PHE A 14 -3.80 11.82 -3.05
CA PHE A 14 -4.01 10.54 -2.39
C PHE A 14 -5.31 9.87 -2.81
N LYS A 15 -6.38 10.65 -2.99
CA LYS A 15 -7.63 10.14 -3.53
C LYS A 15 -7.46 9.94 -5.03
N ILE A 16 -7.55 8.69 -5.46
CA ILE A 16 -7.49 8.30 -6.87
C ILE A 16 -8.80 7.64 -7.27
N ASP A 17 -9.29 7.95 -8.46
CA ASP A 17 -10.37 7.21 -9.09
C ASP A 17 -9.81 5.89 -9.63
N ALA A 18 -10.26 4.77 -9.06
CA ALA A 18 -9.78 3.45 -9.46
C ALA A 18 -10.12 3.13 -10.93
N GLY A 19 -11.28 3.55 -11.42
CA GLY A 19 -11.68 3.34 -12.81
C GLY A 19 -10.83 4.17 -13.78
N ALA A 20 -10.48 5.41 -13.40
CA ALA A 20 -9.57 6.24 -14.19
C ALA A 20 -8.15 5.65 -14.24
N LEU A 21 -7.65 5.15 -13.10
CA LEU A 21 -6.36 4.47 -13.04
C LEU A 21 -6.33 3.20 -13.90
N ASP A 22 -7.36 2.35 -13.80
CA ASP A 22 -7.47 1.13 -14.60
C ASP A 22 -7.52 1.45 -16.10
N ALA A 23 -8.31 2.45 -16.50
CA ALA A 23 -8.40 2.89 -17.89
C ALA A 23 -7.05 3.42 -18.42
N ALA A 24 -6.37 4.28 -17.65
CA ALA A 24 -5.07 4.83 -18.02
C ALA A 24 -4.00 3.73 -18.13
N TYR A 25 -4.01 2.77 -17.20
CA TYR A 25 -3.12 1.61 -17.25
C TYR A 25 -3.34 0.76 -18.50
N HIS A 26 -4.60 0.46 -18.84
CA HIS A 26 -4.92 -0.27 -20.07
C HIS A 26 -4.49 0.48 -21.33
N GLU A 27 -4.64 1.80 -21.38
CA GLU A 27 -4.16 2.61 -22.50
C GLU A 27 -2.65 2.50 -22.68
N VAL A 28 -1.89 2.65 -21.59
CA VAL A 28 -0.42 2.51 -21.63
C VAL A 28 -0.02 1.11 -22.05
N GLN A 29 -0.59 0.06 -21.45
CA GLN A 29 -0.32 -1.34 -21.82
C GLN A 29 -0.61 -1.62 -23.29
N ASN A 30 -1.74 -1.12 -23.81
CA ASN A 30 -2.08 -1.26 -25.21
C ASN A 30 -1.06 -0.60 -26.14
N ARG A 31 -0.39 0.48 -25.73
CA ARG A 31 0.63 1.16 -26.54
C ARG A 31 1.97 0.44 -26.55
N VAL A 32 2.27 -0.33 -25.50
CA VAL A 32 3.57 -0.99 -25.30
C VAL A 32 3.50 -2.52 -25.41
N HIS A 33 2.33 -3.05 -25.77
CA HIS A 33 2.09 -4.49 -25.85
C HIS A 33 3.06 -5.19 -26.83
N PRO A 34 3.72 -6.30 -26.44
CA PRO A 34 4.69 -7.01 -27.27
C PRO A 34 4.20 -7.36 -28.68
N ASP A 35 2.91 -7.67 -28.83
CA ASP A 35 2.29 -7.99 -30.13
C ASP A 35 2.40 -6.86 -31.15
N LYS A 36 2.48 -5.60 -30.71
CA LYS A 36 2.69 -4.44 -31.61
C LYS A 36 4.14 -4.34 -32.11
N PHE A 37 5.06 -5.05 -31.47
CA PHE A 37 6.49 -4.99 -31.74
C PHE A 37 7.04 -6.29 -32.32
N VAL A 38 6.19 -7.22 -32.78
CA VAL A 38 6.62 -8.51 -33.37
C VAL A 38 7.59 -8.29 -34.54
N SER A 39 7.29 -7.31 -35.40
CA SER A 39 8.12 -6.89 -36.54
C SER A 39 9.15 -5.81 -36.21
N ALA A 40 9.22 -5.35 -34.95
CA ALA A 40 10.12 -4.29 -34.54
C ALA A 40 11.55 -4.82 -34.28
N THR A 41 12.51 -3.91 -34.28
CA THR A 41 13.91 -4.18 -33.95
C THR A 41 14.06 -4.60 -32.49
N ASP A 42 15.15 -5.29 -32.16
CA ASP A 42 15.45 -5.68 -30.78
C ASP A 42 15.65 -4.47 -29.84
N ALA A 43 16.03 -3.31 -30.39
CA ALA A 43 16.08 -2.07 -29.63
C ALA A 43 14.67 -1.58 -29.24
N GLU A 44 13.74 -1.57 -30.19
CA GLU A 44 12.34 -1.15 -29.96
C GLU A 44 11.62 -2.12 -29.03
N LYS A 45 11.82 -3.43 -29.19
CA LYS A 45 11.28 -4.45 -28.27
C LYS A 45 11.76 -4.24 -26.82
N ARG A 46 13.04 -3.93 -26.63
CA ARG A 46 13.60 -3.63 -25.29
C ARG A 46 13.00 -2.36 -24.69
N VAL A 47 12.84 -1.31 -25.49
CA VAL A 47 12.19 -0.07 -25.03
C VAL A 47 10.75 -0.35 -24.62
N ALA A 48 9.97 -1.06 -25.44
CA ALA A 48 8.59 -1.44 -25.13
C ALA A 48 8.50 -2.23 -23.81
N MET A 49 9.39 -3.20 -23.60
CA MET A 49 9.46 -3.97 -22.35
C MET A 49 9.74 -3.08 -21.13
N GLN A 50 10.71 -2.16 -21.21
CA GLN A 50 11.01 -1.23 -20.12
C GLN A 50 9.80 -0.35 -19.77
N TRP A 51 9.06 0.12 -20.78
CA TRP A 51 7.85 0.89 -20.56
C TRP A 51 6.72 0.06 -19.94
N ALA A 52 6.55 -1.20 -20.37
CA ALA A 52 5.56 -2.10 -19.79
C ALA A 52 5.84 -2.38 -18.30
N THR A 53 7.11 -2.65 -17.95
CA THR A 53 7.52 -2.84 -16.56
C THR A 53 7.25 -1.58 -15.73
N ARG A 54 7.64 -0.41 -16.23
CA ARG A 54 7.40 0.86 -15.53
C ARG A 54 5.92 1.15 -15.33
N ALA A 55 5.08 0.85 -16.33
CA ALA A 55 3.64 0.99 -16.22
C ALA A 55 3.05 0.06 -15.16
N ASN A 56 3.53 -1.19 -15.08
CA ASN A 56 3.10 -2.13 -14.05
C ASN A 56 3.48 -1.67 -12.65
N GLU A 57 4.73 -1.23 -12.45
CA GLU A 57 5.21 -0.72 -11.17
C GLU A 57 4.42 0.52 -10.72
N ALA A 58 4.20 1.47 -11.64
CA ALA A 58 3.41 2.66 -11.37
C ALA A 58 1.97 2.30 -11.01
N TYR A 59 1.34 1.39 -11.76
CA TYR A 59 -0.03 0.95 -11.50
C TYR A 59 -0.14 0.27 -10.14
N GLN A 60 0.74 -0.68 -9.83
CA GLN A 60 0.74 -1.37 -8.53
C GLN A 60 0.97 -0.40 -7.37
N THR A 61 1.85 0.60 -7.56
CA THR A 61 2.12 1.63 -6.55
C THR A 61 0.90 2.51 -6.32
N LEU A 62 0.24 2.97 -7.39
CA LEU A 62 -0.91 3.86 -7.28
C LEU A 62 -2.20 3.12 -6.93
N ARG A 63 -2.33 1.83 -7.18
CA ARG A 63 -3.55 1.06 -6.85
C ARG A 63 -3.65 0.73 -5.37
N ASP A 64 -2.52 0.46 -4.73
CA ASP A 64 -2.39 0.15 -3.31
C ASP A 64 -2.33 1.44 -2.48
N SER A 65 -3.20 1.58 -1.48
CA SER A 65 -3.27 2.81 -0.67
C SER A 65 -2.01 3.05 0.16
N LEU A 66 -1.38 2.02 0.70
CA LEU A 66 -0.17 2.15 1.50
C LEU A 66 1.00 2.57 0.60
N LYS A 67 1.19 1.90 -0.53
CA LYS A 67 2.25 2.23 -1.50
C LYS A 67 2.04 3.63 -2.07
N ARG A 68 0.80 4.01 -2.40
CA ARG A 68 0.47 5.35 -2.91
C ARG A 68 0.76 6.44 -1.89
N ALA A 69 0.40 6.23 -0.62
CA ALA A 69 0.70 7.19 0.44
C ALA A 69 2.21 7.34 0.66
N ALA A 70 2.94 6.22 0.69
CA ALA A 70 4.39 6.23 0.83
C ALA A 70 5.06 6.97 -0.34
N TYR A 71 4.62 6.69 -1.56
CA TYR A 71 5.12 7.34 -2.77
C TYR A 71 4.86 8.85 -2.79
N LEU A 72 3.68 9.29 -2.35
CA LEU A 72 3.39 10.72 -2.21
C LEU A 72 4.33 11.39 -1.19
N CYS A 73 4.61 10.74 -0.05
CA CYS A 73 5.58 11.27 0.91
C CYS A 73 6.98 11.42 0.28
N GLU A 74 7.43 10.42 -0.47
CA GLU A 74 8.72 10.42 -1.18
C GLU A 74 8.81 11.55 -2.22
N LEU A 75 7.74 11.76 -3.01
CA LEU A 75 7.66 12.85 -3.98
C LEU A 75 7.80 14.24 -3.34
N HIS A 76 7.42 14.37 -2.06
CA HIS A 76 7.58 15.58 -1.25
C HIS A 76 8.87 15.60 -0.42
N GLY A 77 9.82 14.69 -0.69
CA GLY A 77 11.13 14.67 -0.06
C GLY A 77 11.14 14.13 1.38
N ILE A 78 10.06 13.46 1.82
CA ILE A 78 10.01 12.82 3.12
C ILE A 78 10.53 11.38 3.00
N ASP A 79 11.68 11.13 3.61
CA ASP A 79 12.17 9.78 3.83
C ASP A 79 11.39 9.14 4.98
N LEU A 80 10.68 8.05 4.67
CA LEU A 80 9.92 7.30 5.66
C LEU A 80 10.82 6.55 6.65
N GLN A 81 12.10 6.33 6.31
CA GLN A 81 13.05 5.63 7.17
C GLN A 81 12.48 4.29 7.69
N THR A 82 11.80 3.54 6.81
CA THR A 82 10.98 2.37 7.18
C THR A 82 11.78 1.29 7.91
N GLU A 83 13.10 1.21 7.68
CA GLU A 83 13.99 0.25 8.32
C GLU A 83 14.68 0.79 9.59
N SER A 84 14.82 2.10 9.73
CA SER A 84 15.63 2.74 10.79
C SER A 84 14.82 3.53 11.81
N ASN A 85 13.59 3.94 11.48
CA ASN A 85 12.75 4.79 12.31
C ASN A 85 11.51 4.04 12.83
N THR A 86 11.74 3.22 13.85
CA THR A 86 10.72 2.46 14.58
C THR A 86 10.08 3.26 15.71
N SER A 87 10.41 4.55 15.85
CA SER A 87 9.82 5.41 16.88
C SER A 87 8.34 5.64 16.58
N MET A 88 7.49 5.10 17.43
CA MET A 88 6.04 5.21 17.36
C MET A 88 5.48 5.81 18.65
N PRO A 89 4.32 6.47 18.61
CA PRO A 89 3.64 6.95 19.81
C PRO A 89 3.40 5.81 20.80
N THR A 90 3.63 6.06 22.09
CA THR A 90 3.50 5.04 23.15
C THR A 90 2.12 4.35 23.14
N ALA A 91 1.05 5.12 22.97
CA ALA A 91 -0.31 4.57 22.89
C ALA A 91 -0.48 3.57 21.72
N PHE A 92 0.18 3.82 20.58
CA PHE A 92 0.15 2.89 19.45
C PHE A 92 0.90 1.59 19.76
N LEU A 93 2.07 1.69 20.40
CA LEU A 93 2.85 0.53 20.80
C LEU A 93 2.11 -0.34 21.84
N MET A 94 1.44 0.29 22.81
CA MET A 94 0.60 -0.42 23.78
C MET A 94 -0.53 -1.18 23.08
N GLN A 95 -1.25 -0.54 22.16
CA GLN A 95 -2.31 -1.22 21.40
C GLN A 95 -1.79 -2.41 20.59
N GLN A 96 -0.60 -2.28 19.99
CA GLN A 96 0.05 -3.37 19.26
C GLN A 96 0.39 -4.55 20.17
N MET A 97 0.81 -4.30 21.42
CA MET A 97 1.08 -5.36 22.40
C MET A 97 -0.21 -6.07 22.82
N GLU A 98 -1.26 -5.31 23.15
CA GLU A 98 -2.56 -5.86 23.54
C GLU A 98 -3.15 -6.75 22.43
N TRP A 99 -3.06 -6.32 21.17
CA TRP A 99 -3.53 -7.13 20.05
C TRP A 99 -2.71 -8.41 19.86
N ARG A 100 -1.40 -8.38 20.09
CA ARG A 100 -0.54 -9.57 20.00
C ARG A 100 -0.88 -10.57 21.10
N GLU A 101 -1.09 -10.11 22.33
CA GLU A 101 -1.56 -10.93 23.44
C GLU A 101 -2.92 -11.57 23.12
N ALA A 102 -3.88 -10.78 22.65
CA ALA A 102 -5.21 -11.28 22.25
C ALA A 102 -5.13 -12.31 21.11
N LEU A 103 -4.22 -12.13 20.15
CA LEU A 103 -3.98 -13.08 19.07
C LEU A 103 -3.39 -14.39 19.59
N GLU A 104 -2.43 -14.33 20.51
CA GLU A 104 -1.83 -15.50 21.15
C GLU A 104 -2.86 -16.29 21.96
N ASP A 105 -3.68 -15.61 22.76
CA ASP A 105 -4.77 -16.23 23.52
C ASP A 105 -5.80 -16.90 22.60
N ALA A 106 -6.21 -16.21 21.54
CA ALA A 106 -7.15 -16.77 20.56
C ALA A 106 -6.58 -18.02 19.87
N ARG A 107 -5.29 -18.02 19.52
CA ARG A 107 -4.60 -19.19 18.96
C ARG A 107 -4.55 -20.34 19.95
N ALA A 108 -4.16 -20.08 21.20
CA ALA A 108 -4.06 -21.09 22.25
C ALA A 108 -5.42 -21.74 22.56
N ALA A 109 -6.49 -20.93 22.58
CA ALA A 109 -7.86 -21.39 22.80
C ALA A 109 -8.52 -21.99 21.54
N LYS A 110 -7.88 -21.89 20.36
CA LYS A 110 -8.49 -22.18 19.05
C LYS A 110 -9.81 -21.43 18.83
N ASP A 111 -9.89 -20.20 19.34
CA ASP A 111 -11.10 -19.38 19.31
C ASP A 111 -11.16 -18.55 18.01
N VAL A 112 -11.81 -19.14 17.00
CA VAL A 112 -12.07 -18.48 15.71
C VAL A 112 -12.94 -17.23 15.87
N SER A 113 -13.81 -17.16 16.88
CA SER A 113 -14.64 -15.98 17.12
C SER A 113 -13.82 -14.83 17.69
N ALA A 114 -12.84 -15.10 18.53
CA ALA A 114 -11.86 -14.11 18.97
C ALA A 114 -11.00 -13.59 17.79
N LEU A 115 -10.50 -14.46 16.92
CA LEU A 115 -9.75 -14.03 15.73
C LEU A 115 -10.58 -13.12 14.81
N ASN A 116 -11.85 -13.46 14.59
CA ASN A 116 -12.76 -12.62 13.79
C ASN A 116 -12.98 -11.23 14.42
N ARG A 117 -13.03 -11.13 15.75
CA ARG A 117 -13.13 -9.83 16.44
C ARG A 117 -11.88 -8.99 16.25
N ILE A 118 -10.70 -9.59 16.41
CA ILE A 118 -9.42 -8.91 16.21
C ILE A 118 -9.26 -8.45 14.76
N ASP A 119 -9.63 -9.29 13.77
CA ASP A 119 -9.60 -8.91 12.35
C ASP A 119 -10.55 -7.75 12.04
N ALA A 120 -11.78 -7.78 12.57
CA ALA A 120 -12.76 -6.71 12.38
C ALA A 120 -12.29 -5.37 12.99
N GLU A 121 -11.69 -5.43 14.18
CA GLU A 121 -11.10 -4.27 14.84
C GLU A 121 -9.93 -3.71 14.00
N LEU A 122 -9.00 -4.56 13.59
CA LEU A 122 -7.86 -4.18 12.76
C LEU A 122 -8.30 -3.52 11.44
N ARG A 123 -9.32 -4.08 10.77
CA ARG A 123 -9.89 -3.48 9.54
C ARG A 123 -10.45 -2.09 9.79
N THR A 124 -11.09 -1.88 10.94
CA THR A 124 -11.64 -0.57 11.33
C THR A 124 -10.50 0.43 11.55
N VAL A 125 -9.50 0.08 12.37
CA VAL A 125 -8.35 0.96 12.64
C VAL A 125 -7.59 1.28 11.35
N ARG A 126 -7.39 0.29 10.48
CA ARG A 126 -6.72 0.48 9.18
C ARG A 126 -7.47 1.46 8.29
N LYS A 127 -8.80 1.34 8.20
CA LYS A 127 -9.63 2.25 7.41
C LYS A 127 -9.52 3.69 7.93
N ASP A 128 -9.60 3.88 9.24
CA ASP A 128 -9.48 5.20 9.86
C ASP A 128 -8.07 5.79 9.65
N GLN A 129 -7.04 4.94 9.74
CA GLN A 129 -5.66 5.35 9.50
C GLN A 129 -5.44 5.80 8.06
N VAL A 130 -5.97 5.08 7.08
CA VAL A 130 -5.93 5.47 5.65
C VAL A 130 -6.63 6.81 5.43
N ALA A 131 -7.77 7.05 6.07
CA ALA A 131 -8.49 8.32 5.98
C ALA A 131 -7.68 9.50 6.59
N ARG A 132 -7.01 9.27 7.72
CA ARG A 132 -6.12 10.26 8.36
C ARG A 132 -4.92 10.59 7.48
N ILE A 133 -4.27 9.58 6.91
CA ILE A 133 -3.16 9.76 5.97
C ILE A 133 -3.62 10.59 4.77
N GLY A 134 -4.76 10.25 4.17
CA GLY A 134 -5.31 11.01 3.04
C GLY A 134 -5.55 12.47 3.39
N SER A 135 -6.16 12.73 4.54
CA SER A 135 -6.41 14.10 5.01
C SER A 135 -5.12 14.88 5.26
N ALA A 136 -4.08 14.23 5.80
CA ALA A 136 -2.78 14.85 6.02
C ALA A 136 -2.06 15.16 4.69
N LEU A 137 -2.09 14.23 3.73
CA LEU A 137 -1.53 14.44 2.39
C LEU A 137 -2.23 15.58 1.65
N ASP A 138 -3.56 15.59 1.65
CA ASP A 138 -4.35 16.64 1.00
C ASP A 138 -4.19 18.01 1.70
N GLY A 139 -3.90 18.00 3.01
CA GLY A 139 -3.57 19.19 3.79
C GLY A 139 -2.10 19.64 3.72
N GLY A 140 -1.23 18.90 3.04
CA GLY A 140 0.20 19.20 2.91
C GLY A 140 1.04 18.89 4.15
N ASP A 141 0.50 18.18 5.15
CA ASP A 141 1.23 17.73 6.33
C ASP A 141 1.88 16.37 6.06
N PHE A 142 2.96 16.41 5.27
CA PHE A 142 3.69 15.21 4.86
C PHE A 142 4.40 14.51 6.03
N THR A 143 4.72 15.22 7.11
CA THR A 143 5.31 14.62 8.31
C THR A 143 4.29 13.77 9.06
N GLN A 144 3.06 14.27 9.25
CA GLN A 144 1.98 13.46 9.83
C GLN A 144 1.57 12.32 8.91
N ALA A 145 1.50 12.56 7.60
CA ALA A 145 1.26 11.49 6.63
C ALA A 145 2.32 10.38 6.75
N ALA A 146 3.61 10.72 6.85
CA ALA A 146 4.70 9.77 6.99
C ALA A 146 4.66 8.97 8.29
N LEU A 147 4.32 9.61 9.43
CA LEU A 147 4.04 8.87 10.67
C LEU A 147 2.87 7.90 10.45
N GLY A 148 1.81 8.37 9.81
CA GLY A 148 0.63 7.56 9.57
C GLY A 148 0.89 6.36 8.66
N VAL A 149 1.68 6.54 7.61
CA VAL A 149 2.16 5.49 6.70
C VAL A 149 2.95 4.43 7.48
N ARG A 150 3.89 4.84 8.33
CA ARG A 150 4.64 3.88 9.16
C ARG A 150 3.72 3.09 10.09
N GLN A 151 2.78 3.74 10.77
CA GLN A 151 1.77 3.05 11.58
C GLN A 151 0.98 2.04 10.74
N LEU A 152 0.55 2.42 9.53
CA LEU A 152 -0.18 1.54 8.62
C LEU A 152 0.65 0.30 8.23
N MET A 153 1.97 0.43 8.06
CA MET A 153 2.85 -0.73 7.80
C MET A 153 2.83 -1.75 8.96
N PHE A 154 2.79 -1.29 10.22
CA PHE A 154 2.62 -2.19 11.38
C PHE A 154 1.26 -2.89 11.36
N LEU A 155 0.19 -2.17 11.01
CA LEU A 155 -1.16 -2.73 10.88
C LEU A 155 -1.23 -3.80 9.77
N GLU A 156 -0.60 -3.57 8.63
CA GLU A 156 -0.53 -4.55 7.55
C GLU A 156 0.25 -5.80 7.98
N LYS A 157 1.40 -5.64 8.64
CA LYS A 157 2.15 -6.78 9.17
C LYS A 157 1.31 -7.61 10.14
N PHE A 158 0.63 -6.96 11.08
CA PHE A 158 -0.25 -7.65 12.02
C PHE A 158 -1.44 -8.34 11.32
N GLY A 159 -1.97 -7.74 10.26
CA GLY A 159 -3.01 -8.37 9.43
C GLY A 159 -2.57 -9.68 8.78
N HIS A 160 -1.31 -9.76 8.32
CA HIS A 160 -0.74 -11.03 7.84
C HIS A 160 -0.66 -12.07 8.97
N GLU A 161 -0.23 -11.67 10.17
CA GLU A 161 -0.13 -12.58 11.32
C GLU A 161 -1.52 -13.14 11.74
N ILE A 162 -2.59 -12.35 11.64
CA ILE A 162 -3.96 -12.83 11.83
C ILE A 162 -4.35 -13.83 10.74
N GLY A 163 -4.04 -13.53 9.47
CA GLY A 163 -4.28 -14.44 8.34
C GLY A 163 -3.60 -15.80 8.51
N ASP A 164 -2.35 -15.80 8.94
CA ASP A 164 -1.60 -17.01 9.27
C ASP A 164 -2.27 -17.79 10.42
N ALA A 165 -2.84 -17.08 11.41
CA ALA A 165 -3.56 -17.71 12.52
C ALA A 165 -4.82 -18.45 12.05
N PHE A 166 -5.59 -17.86 11.14
CA PHE A 166 -6.74 -18.51 10.52
C PHE A 166 -6.32 -19.76 9.76
N ALA A 167 -5.29 -19.67 8.91
CA ALA A 167 -4.79 -20.79 8.12
C ALA A 167 -4.35 -21.98 8.99
N VAL A 168 -3.77 -21.73 10.17
CA VAL A 168 -3.36 -22.78 11.12
C VAL A 168 -4.55 -23.45 11.80
N LEU A 169 -5.66 -22.73 12.04
CA LEU A 169 -6.85 -23.30 12.68
C LEU A 169 -7.77 -24.05 11.71
N GLU A 170 -7.69 -23.73 10.41
CA GLU A 170 -8.43 -24.41 9.35
C GLU A 170 -7.75 -25.71 8.85
N ALA A 171 -6.46 -25.89 9.16
CA ALA A 171 -5.65 -27.06 8.80
C ALA A 171 -5.81 -28.23 9.79
#